data_AF-A0A7V2K7J6-F1
#
_entry.id   AF-A0A7V2K7J6-F1
#
_cell.length_a   1.000
_cell.length_b   1.000
_cell.length_c   1.000
_cell.angle_alpha   90.00
_cell.angle_beta   90.00
_cell.angle_gamma   90.00
#
_symmetry.space_group_name_H-M   'P 1'
#
loop_
_entity.id
_entity.type
_entity.pdbx_description
1 polymer ?
#
loop_
_entity_poly.entity_id
_entity_poly.type
_entity_poly.pdbx_seq_one_letter_code
_entity_poly.pdbx_strand_id
1 'polypeptide(L)'
;PRLFRSLYLPVEDLEGLNIRLQKKYREMRREESWREYYTEDAEELLVAYGTCARVCREVVRLGRKEGRKWGLFQPITLWPYPERRLKELGRKVRKVLVVEMSAGQMVEDVRRILGEEKVGFYGRMGGALPVKEEIWKKLI
;
A
#
# COMPACT_ATOMS: atom_id res chain seq x y z
N PRO A 1 -39.45 17.78 -15.12
CA PRO A 1 -38.85 17.19 -13.90
C PRO A 1 -37.73 16.20 -14.25
N ARG A 2 -36.48 16.43 -13.80
CA ARG A 2 -35.38 15.48 -13.98
C ARG A 2 -35.49 14.38 -12.92
N LEU A 3 -35.89 13.19 -13.34
CA LEU A 3 -36.01 12.02 -12.46
C LEU A 3 -34.62 11.41 -12.24
N PHE A 4 -33.95 11.74 -11.14
CA PHE A 4 -32.72 11.06 -10.72
C PHE A 4 -33.10 9.74 -10.05
N ARG A 5 -33.13 8.64 -10.81
CA ARG A 5 -33.22 7.29 -10.23
C ARG A 5 -31.84 6.89 -9.70
N SER A 6 -31.59 7.11 -8.40
CA SER A 6 -30.39 6.59 -7.71
C SER A 6 -30.53 5.13 -7.28
N LEU A 7 -31.70 4.53 -7.49
CA LEU A 7 -32.05 3.18 -7.07
C LEU A 7 -32.51 2.36 -8.28
N TYR A 8 -31.76 1.29 -8.56
CA TYR A 8 -32.25 0.18 -9.38
C TYR A 8 -33.05 -0.72 -8.44
N LEU A 9 -34.31 -0.99 -8.77
CA LEU A 9 -35.23 -1.80 -7.95
C LEU A 9 -35.31 -3.26 -8.43
N PRO A 10 -35.26 -3.57 -9.74
CA PRO A 10 -35.20 -4.96 -10.20
C PRO A 10 -33.86 -5.59 -9.84
N VAL A 11 -33.91 -6.84 -9.38
CA VAL A 11 -32.71 -7.59 -8.97
C VAL A 11 -31.78 -7.82 -10.16
N GLU A 12 -32.36 -8.04 -11.35
CA GLU A 12 -31.65 -8.29 -12.60
C GLU A 12 -30.81 -7.07 -13.02
N ASP A 13 -31.36 -5.86 -12.86
CA ASP A 13 -30.66 -4.61 -13.16
C ASP A 13 -29.49 -4.38 -12.18
N LEU A 14 -29.69 -4.73 -10.90
CA LEU A 14 -28.65 -4.65 -9.87
C LEU A 14 -27.51 -5.65 -10.12
N GLU A 15 -27.83 -6.88 -10.51
CA GLU A 15 -26.81 -7.88 -10.88
C GLU A 15 -26.03 -7.42 -12.12
N GLY A 16 -26.73 -6.98 -13.17
CA GLY A 16 -26.09 -6.44 -14.37
C GLY A 16 -25.16 -5.26 -14.08
N LEU A 17 -25.57 -4.34 -13.19
CA LEU A 17 -24.73 -3.25 -12.72
C LEU A 17 -23.47 -3.78 -12.01
N ASN A 18 -23.61 -4.74 -11.10
CA ASN A 18 -22.48 -5.31 -10.37
C ASN A 18 -21.50 -6.01 -11.33
N ILE A 19 -21.98 -6.80 -12.29
CA ILE A 19 -21.14 -7.44 -13.32
C ILE A 19 -20.35 -6.40 -14.10
N ARG A 20 -20.99 -5.29 -14.49
CA ARG A 20 -20.32 -4.17 -15.17
C ARG A 20 -19.26 -3.52 -14.29
N LEU A 21 -19.55 -3.27 -13.01
CA LEU A 21 -18.58 -2.70 -12.06
C LEU A 21 -17.39 -3.66 -11.82
N GLN A 22 -17.64 -4.96 -11.75
CA GLN A 22 -16.59 -5.98 -11.66
C GLN A 22 -15.71 -6.00 -12.92
N LYS A 23 -16.29 -5.82 -14.11
CA LYS A 23 -15.52 -5.70 -15.35
C LYS A 23 -14.62 -4.45 -15.31
N LYS A 24 -15.16 -3.30 -14.91
CA LYS A 24 -14.38 -2.06 -14.74
C LYS A 24 -13.23 -2.26 -13.74
N TYR A 25 -13.49 -2.90 -12.60
CA TYR A 25 -12.47 -3.18 -11.60
C TYR A 25 -11.35 -4.07 -12.15
N ARG A 26 -11.68 -5.11 -12.93
CA ARG A 26 -10.69 -5.97 -13.60
C ARG A 26 -9.84 -5.22 -14.62
N GLU A 27 -10.41 -4.25 -15.32
CA GLU A 27 -9.67 -3.38 -16.24
C GLU A 27 -8.73 -2.44 -15.46
N MET A 28 -9.21 -1.81 -14.39
CA MET A 28 -8.39 -0.96 -13.52
C MET A 28 -7.19 -1.68 -12.89
N ARG A 29 -7.28 -3.00 -12.62
CA ARG A 29 -6.15 -3.81 -12.14
C ARG A 29 -4.98 -3.83 -13.11
N ARG A 30 -5.21 -3.59 -14.41
CA ARG A 30 -4.13 -3.52 -15.40
C ARG A 30 -3.41 -2.16 -15.41
N GLU A 31 -3.99 -1.18 -14.72
CA GLU A 31 -3.55 0.22 -14.69
C GLU A 31 -3.10 0.65 -13.29
N GLU A 32 -2.93 -0.31 -12.37
CA GLU A 32 -2.42 -0.05 -11.03
C GLU A 32 -1.02 0.57 -11.09
N SER A 33 -0.78 1.59 -10.25
CA SER A 33 0.45 2.38 -10.29
C SER A 33 1.12 2.42 -8.92
N TRP A 34 2.45 2.46 -8.94
CA TRP A 34 3.29 2.51 -7.76
C TRP A 34 4.61 3.21 -8.09
N ARG A 35 5.41 3.50 -7.06
CA ARG A 35 6.78 3.98 -7.18
C ARG A 35 7.68 3.14 -6.28
N GLU A 36 8.92 2.97 -6.71
CA GLU A 36 9.94 2.23 -5.98
C GLU A 36 11.16 3.13 -5.76
N TYR A 37 11.78 2.99 -4.60
CA TYR A 37 13.03 3.69 -4.28
C TYR A 37 13.97 2.70 -3.59
N TYR A 38 15.17 2.52 -4.16
CA TYR A 38 16.21 1.64 -3.62
C TYR A 38 15.70 0.23 -3.30
N THR A 39 14.98 -0.41 -4.23
CA THR A 39 14.38 -1.74 -3.99
C THR A 39 15.15 -2.89 -4.63
N GLU A 40 16.08 -2.57 -5.51
CA GLU A 40 16.84 -3.50 -6.34
C GLU A 40 17.72 -4.42 -5.49
N ASP A 41 18.35 -3.85 -4.46
CA ASP A 41 19.27 -4.50 -3.52
C ASP A 41 18.75 -4.49 -2.07
N ALA A 42 17.48 -4.12 -1.86
CA ALA A 42 16.91 -3.99 -0.53
C ALA A 42 16.87 -5.33 0.21
N GLU A 43 17.28 -5.31 1.48
CA GLU A 43 17.08 -6.42 2.42
C GLU A 43 15.82 -6.21 3.26
N GLU A 44 15.41 -4.97 3.51
CA GLU A 44 14.17 -4.62 4.22
C GLU A 44 13.38 -3.59 3.44
N LEU A 45 12.04 -3.69 3.50
CA LEU A 45 11.15 -2.86 2.70
C LEU A 45 10.22 -2.03 3.60
N LEU A 46 10.14 -0.74 3.34
CA LEU A 46 9.04 0.08 3.80
C LEU A 46 7.92 0.05 2.75
N VAL A 47 6.68 -0.05 3.21
CA VAL A 47 5.49 0.10 2.38
C VAL A 47 4.66 1.24 2.94
N ALA A 48 4.47 2.31 2.16
CA ALA A 48 3.77 3.49 2.62
C ALA A 48 3.14 4.25 1.44
N TYR A 49 1.98 4.88 1.66
CA TYR A 49 1.30 5.71 0.67
C TYR A 49 1.14 7.17 1.16
N GLY A 50 0.73 8.07 0.25
CA GLY A 50 0.41 9.45 0.59
C GLY A 50 1.55 10.20 1.32
N THR A 51 1.21 10.87 2.42
CA THR A 51 2.18 11.62 3.25
C THR A 51 3.21 10.70 3.92
N CYS A 52 2.80 9.49 4.33
CA CYS A 52 3.70 8.51 4.94
C CYS A 52 4.87 8.15 4.01
N ALA A 53 4.59 7.99 2.71
CA ALA A 53 5.60 7.67 1.71
C ALA A 53 6.70 8.74 1.63
N ARG A 54 6.34 10.03 1.77
CA ARG A 54 7.32 11.12 1.76
C ARG A 54 8.27 11.04 2.95
N VAL A 55 7.73 10.76 4.14
CA VAL A 55 8.53 10.57 5.37
C VAL A 55 9.42 9.33 5.24
N CYS A 56 8.85 8.21 4.81
CA CYS A 56 9.57 6.95 4.64
C CYS A 56 10.71 7.07 3.62
N ARG A 57 10.53 7.85 2.55
CA ARG A 57 11.59 8.10 1.57
C ARG A 57 12.80 8.80 2.20
N GLU A 58 12.58 9.77 3.09
CA GLU A 58 13.67 10.40 3.83
C GLU A 58 14.34 9.41 4.80
N VAL A 59 13.56 8.56 5.48
CA VAL A 59 14.11 7.50 6.35
C VAL A 59 14.99 6.54 5.56
N VAL A 60 14.51 6.06 4.40
CA VAL A 60 15.30 5.21 3.49
C VAL A 60 16.57 5.92 3.04
N ARG A 61 16.48 7.17 2.62
CA ARG A 61 17.65 7.94 2.15
C ARG A 61 18.71 8.08 3.24
N LEU A 62 18.30 8.33 4.49
CA LEU A 62 19.21 8.41 5.63
C LEU A 62 19.80 7.02 5.97
N GLY A 63 18.97 5.98 6.02
CA GLY A 63 19.41 4.60 6.25
C GLY A 63 20.44 4.14 5.23
N ARG A 64 20.23 4.48 3.95
CA ARG A 64 21.16 4.17 2.86
C ARG A 64 22.53 4.83 3.05
N LYS A 65 22.58 6.05 3.59
CA LYS A 65 23.85 6.72 3.93
C LYS A 65 24.59 6.02 5.08
N GLU A 66 23.86 5.36 5.97
CA GLU A 66 24.41 4.55 7.06
C GLU A 66 24.64 3.08 6.66
N GLY A 67 24.61 2.75 5.36
CA GLY A 67 24.86 1.41 4.86
C GLY A 67 23.69 0.43 5.03
N ARG A 68 22.51 0.88 5.45
CA ARG A 68 21.31 0.04 5.52
C ARG A 68 20.72 -0.17 4.12
N LYS A 69 20.46 -1.44 3.77
CA LYS A 69 19.80 -1.80 2.51
C LYS A 69 18.27 -1.73 2.61
N TRP A 70 17.78 -0.54 2.90
CA TRP A 70 16.34 -0.28 3.00
C TRP A 70 15.77 0.17 1.66
N GLY A 71 14.62 -0.40 1.27
CA GLY A 71 13.86 0.05 0.12
C GLY A 71 12.52 0.65 0.51
N LEU A 72 11.89 1.39 -0.40
CA LEU A 72 10.52 1.87 -0.27
C LEU A 72 9.70 1.43 -1.47
N PHE A 73 8.61 0.73 -1.19
CA PHE A 73 7.51 0.53 -2.13
C PHE A 73 6.37 1.50 -1.78
N GLN A 74 6.02 2.36 -2.74
CA GLN A 74 4.97 3.35 -2.60
C GLN A 74 3.80 3.03 -3.54
N PRO A 75 2.73 2.40 -3.06
CA PRO A 75 1.48 2.31 -3.81
C PRO A 75 0.96 3.71 -4.13
N ILE A 76 0.60 3.95 -5.40
CA ILE A 76 -0.16 5.14 -5.80
C ILE A 76 -1.65 4.76 -5.88
N THR A 77 -1.94 3.60 -6.45
CA THR A 77 -3.28 2.98 -6.40
C THR A 77 -3.38 2.09 -5.17
N LEU A 78 -4.39 2.31 -4.33
CA LEU A 78 -4.69 1.46 -3.16
C LEU A 78 -5.82 0.45 -3.44
N TRP A 79 -6.70 0.76 -4.39
CA TRP A 79 -7.76 -0.15 -4.81
C TRP A 79 -8.07 0.08 -6.30
N PRO A 80 -7.71 -0.87 -7.19
CA PRO A 80 -6.99 -2.12 -6.92
C PRO A 80 -5.55 -1.92 -6.42
N TYR A 81 -5.08 -2.82 -5.56
CA TYR A 81 -3.75 -2.75 -4.97
C TYR A 81 -2.69 -3.42 -5.89
N PRO A 82 -1.45 -2.90 -5.99
CA PRO A 82 -0.38 -3.46 -6.83
C PRO A 82 0.24 -4.74 -6.25
N GLU A 83 -0.58 -5.78 -6.09
CA GLU A 83 -0.25 -7.02 -5.38
C GLU A 83 0.91 -7.77 -6.02
N ARG A 84 0.93 -7.86 -7.36
CA ARG A 84 1.92 -8.64 -8.10
C ARG A 84 3.33 -8.11 -7.81
N ARG A 85 3.52 -6.80 -7.92
CA ARG A 85 4.83 -6.20 -7.72
C ARG A 85 5.29 -6.30 -6.27
N LEU A 86 4.37 -6.06 -5.32
CA LEU A 86 4.69 -6.23 -3.90
C LEU A 86 5.14 -7.67 -3.60
N LYS A 87 4.47 -8.68 -4.18
CA LYS A 87 4.85 -10.09 -4.03
C LYS A 87 6.24 -10.39 -4.59
N GLU A 88 6.61 -9.81 -5.73
CA GLU A 88 7.95 -9.94 -6.31
C GLU A 88 9.04 -9.35 -5.40
N LEU A 89 8.82 -8.15 -4.87
CA LEU A 89 9.74 -7.51 -3.90
C LEU A 89 9.81 -8.30 -2.59
N GLY A 90 8.66 -8.76 -2.12
CA GLY A 90 8.51 -9.57 -0.92
C GLY A 90 9.32 -10.85 -0.93
N ARG A 91 9.64 -11.43 -2.09
CA ARG A 91 10.52 -12.61 -2.18
C ARG A 91 12.00 -12.30 -1.90
N LYS A 92 12.42 -11.04 -2.07
CA LYS A 92 13.82 -10.62 -1.96
C LYS A 92 14.18 -10.09 -0.57
N VAL A 93 13.22 -9.42 0.07
CA VAL A 93 13.43 -8.78 1.37
C VAL A 93 13.17 -9.75 2.52
N ARG A 94 13.81 -9.57 3.68
CA ARG A 94 13.62 -10.39 4.88
C ARG A 94 12.46 -9.92 5.74
N LYS A 95 12.22 -8.60 5.80
CA LYS A 95 11.17 -7.98 6.62
C LYS A 95 10.53 -6.80 5.88
N VAL A 96 9.28 -6.52 6.23
CA VAL A 96 8.52 -5.38 5.70
C VAL A 96 7.94 -4.57 6.87
N LEU A 97 8.05 -3.24 6.81
CA LEU A 97 7.37 -2.33 7.72
C LEU A 97 6.34 -1.50 6.94
N VAL A 98 5.07 -1.67 7.29
CA VAL A 98 3.98 -0.86 6.75
C VAL A 98 3.79 0.39 7.61
N VAL A 99 3.79 1.56 6.97
CA VAL A 99 3.59 2.85 7.63
C VAL A 99 2.35 3.54 7.08
N GLU A 100 1.41 3.84 7.97
CA GLU A 100 0.12 4.42 7.60
C GLU A 100 -0.29 5.59 8.50
N MET A 101 -1.03 6.52 7.91
CA MET A 101 -1.83 7.52 8.62
C MET A 101 -3.29 7.06 8.67
N SER A 102 -3.48 5.81 9.08
CA SER A 102 -4.75 5.08 9.08
C SER A 102 -4.74 4.06 10.23
N ALA A 103 -5.85 3.34 10.41
CA ALA A 103 -5.98 2.29 11.41
C ALA A 103 -5.46 0.92 10.94
N GLY A 104 -4.83 0.85 9.77
CA GLY A 104 -4.24 -0.39 9.25
C GLY A 104 -4.97 -1.00 8.05
N GLN A 105 -5.71 -0.19 7.29
CA GLN A 105 -6.44 -0.67 6.12
C GLN A 105 -5.50 -1.25 5.05
N MET A 106 -4.31 -0.68 4.83
CA MET A 106 -3.36 -1.20 3.83
C MET A 106 -2.53 -2.38 4.35
N VAL A 107 -2.18 -2.40 5.64
CA VAL A 107 -1.36 -3.49 6.20
C VAL A 107 -2.07 -4.84 6.10
N GLU A 108 -3.40 -4.87 6.12
CA GLU A 108 -4.17 -6.10 5.87
C GLU A 108 -3.89 -6.69 4.48
N ASP A 109 -3.92 -5.85 3.43
CA ASP A 109 -3.56 -6.29 2.06
C ASP A 109 -2.10 -6.77 2.02
N VAL A 110 -1.18 -6.02 2.62
CA VAL A 110 0.26 -6.37 2.63
C VAL A 110 0.50 -7.71 3.34
N ARG A 111 -0.13 -7.93 4.51
CA ARG A 111 -0.06 -9.20 5.25
C ARG A 111 -0.63 -10.36 4.45
N ARG A 112 -1.78 -10.16 3.82
CA ARG A 112 -2.40 -11.17 2.96
C ARG A 112 -1.49 -11.61 1.81
N ILE A 113 -0.68 -10.70 1.28
CA ILE A 113 0.22 -10.96 0.14
C ILE A 113 1.56 -11.59 0.59
N LEU A 114 2.09 -11.16 1.75
CA LEU A 114 3.46 -11.44 2.18
C LEU A 114 3.61 -12.38 3.39
N GLY A 115 2.53 -12.66 4.11
CA GLY A 115 2.55 -13.36 5.41
C GLY A 115 2.57 -12.40 6.60
N GLU A 116 1.90 -12.76 7.69
CA GLU A 116 1.80 -11.90 8.89
C GLU A 116 3.14 -11.74 9.61
N GLU A 117 3.90 -12.83 9.72
CA GLU A 117 5.18 -12.90 10.40
C GLU A 117 6.24 -11.98 9.81
N LYS A 118 6.09 -11.66 8.53
CA LYS A 118 7.02 -10.81 7.77
C LYS A 118 6.73 -9.32 7.90
N VAL A 119 5.51 -8.95 8.31
CA VAL A 119 4.96 -7.60 8.14
C VAL A 119 4.70 -6.93 9.48
N GLY A 120 5.57 -5.98 9.82
CA GLY A 120 5.36 -5.03 10.90
C GLY A 120 4.44 -3.88 10.52
N PHE A 121 3.84 -3.23 11.52
CA PHE A 121 2.95 -2.09 11.34
C PHE A 121 3.36 -0.89 12.21
N TYR A 122 3.24 0.30 11.63
CA TYR A 122 3.30 1.57 12.33
C TYR A 122 2.21 2.52 11.80
N GLY A 123 1.15 2.65 12.60
CA GLY A 123 0.01 3.52 12.32
C GLY A 123 0.01 4.79 13.18
N ARG A 124 -0.42 5.89 12.57
CA ARG A 124 -0.81 7.14 13.26
C ARG A 124 -2.21 7.54 12.75
N MET A 125 -2.98 8.25 13.57
CA MET A 125 -4.37 8.61 13.24
C MET A 125 -4.65 10.07 13.63
N GLY A 126 -5.81 10.60 13.21
CA GLY A 126 -6.24 11.95 13.61
C GLY A 126 -5.37 13.08 13.07
N GLY A 127 -4.70 12.87 11.93
CA GLY A 127 -3.78 13.86 11.34
C GLY A 127 -2.37 13.85 11.93
N ALA A 128 -2.08 13.02 12.92
CA ALA A 128 -0.74 12.85 13.44
C ALA A 128 0.21 12.29 12.37
N LEU A 129 1.34 12.96 12.14
CA LEU A 129 2.33 12.54 11.17
C LEU A 129 3.20 11.40 11.71
N PRO A 130 3.61 10.44 10.86
CA PRO A 130 4.65 9.48 11.19
C PRO A 130 5.97 10.19 11.55
N VAL A 131 6.59 9.77 12.65
CA VAL A 131 7.85 10.35 13.14
C VAL A 131 9.02 9.52 12.64
N LYS A 132 10.04 10.16 12.06
CA LYS A 132 11.18 9.48 11.41
C LYS A 132 11.92 8.58 12.39
N GLU A 133 12.14 9.06 13.60
CA GLU A 133 12.86 8.38 14.67
C GLU A 133 12.11 7.13 15.14
N GLU A 134 10.77 7.17 15.17
CA GLU A 134 9.95 6.00 15.52
C GLU A 134 9.96 4.95 14.40
N ILE A 135 9.91 5.37 13.14
CA ILE A 135 10.04 4.47 11.98
C ILE A 135 11.42 3.79 12.01
N TRP A 136 12.48 4.58 12.24
CA TRP A 136 13.84 4.09 12.31
C TRP A 136 14.03 3.01 13.38
N LYS A 137 13.52 3.25 14.60
CA LYS A 137 13.56 2.29 15.70
C LYS A 137 12.83 0.98 15.40
N LYS A 138 11.81 1.01 14.54
CA LYS A 138 11.07 -0.19 14.14
C LYS A 138 11.75 -1.01 13.04
N LEU A 139 12.73 -0.45 12.35
CA LEU A 139 13.49 -1.13 11.30
C LEU A 139 14.74 -1.84 11.82
N ILE A 140 15.30 -1.38 12.95
CA ILE A 140 16.42 -2.03 13.64
C ILE A 140 15.91 -3.22 14.45
#